data_AF-A0ABD0YVT5-F1
#
_entry.id   AF-A0ABD0YVT5-F1
#
_cell.length_a   1.000
_cell.length_b   1.000
_cell.length_c   1.000
_cell.angle_alpha   90.00
_cell.angle_beta   90.00
_cell.angle_gamma   90.00
#
_symmetry.space_group_name_H-M   'P 1'
#
loop_
_entity.id
_entity.type
_entity.pdbx_description
1 polymer ?
#
loop_
_entity_poly.entity_id
_entity_poly.type
_entity_poly.pdbx_seq_one_letter_code
_entity_poly.pdbx_strand_id
1 'polypeptide(L)'
;MGKVLVEKLLWSCSDIKNIYLLMRPKRGHDVNARLVELLNAPLFERLRRERPNQLNKIVPIHGDITEPELGISVSDQQVLANNVSVVFHSAATVKFDEALKLSVTINMLGTKRLLHLCHTMTNLEVCTSLCRPFLNILYVISLYFL
;
A
#
# COMPACT_ATOMS: atom_id res chain seq x y z
N MET A 1 -5.33 3.98 10.21
CA MET A 1 -6.17 2.94 9.57
C MET A 1 -5.35 1.96 8.77
N GLY A 2 -4.56 2.40 7.81
CA GLY A 2 -3.86 1.46 6.95
C GLY A 2 -2.91 0.44 7.62
N LYS A 3 -2.09 0.84 8.61
CA LYS A 3 -1.25 -0.13 9.37
C LYS A 3 -2.08 -1.21 10.08
N VAL A 4 -3.29 -0.85 10.51
CA VAL A 4 -4.24 -1.77 11.17
C VAL A 4 -4.79 -2.77 10.15
N LEU A 5 -5.08 -2.34 8.92
CA LEU A 5 -5.47 -3.26 7.84
C LEU A 5 -4.38 -4.29 7.56
N VAL A 6 -3.11 -3.86 7.47
CA VAL A 6 -1.97 -4.79 7.26
C VAL A 6 -1.87 -5.79 8.39
N GLU A 7 -1.86 -5.33 9.64
CA GLU A 7 -1.83 -6.21 10.81
C GLU A 7 -3.00 -7.20 10.77
N LYS A 8 -4.22 -6.73 10.52
CA LYS A 8 -5.43 -7.54 10.51
C LYS A 8 -5.39 -8.62 9.41
N LEU A 9 -4.88 -8.28 8.23
CA LEU A 9 -4.73 -9.21 7.11
C LEU A 9 -3.68 -10.27 7.41
N LEU A 10 -2.51 -9.86 7.90
CA LEU A 10 -1.46 -10.81 8.34
C LEU A 10 -1.95 -11.71 9.48
N TRP A 11 -2.82 -11.20 10.34
CA TRP A 11 -3.39 -11.95 11.44
C TRP A 11 -4.50 -12.91 11.01
N SER A 12 -5.43 -12.45 10.18
CA SER A 12 -6.69 -13.18 9.89
C SER A 12 -6.64 -13.99 8.61
N CYS A 13 -5.73 -13.66 7.69
CA CYS A 13 -5.63 -14.25 6.35
C CYS A 13 -4.21 -14.82 6.16
N SER A 14 -3.95 -15.97 6.79
CA SER A 14 -2.64 -16.63 6.76
C SER A 14 -2.20 -17.10 5.38
N ASP A 15 -3.11 -17.15 4.41
CA ASP A 15 -2.85 -17.69 3.07
C ASP A 15 -2.46 -16.59 2.08
N ILE A 16 -2.49 -15.32 2.49
CA ILE A 16 -1.91 -14.22 1.74
C ILE A 16 -0.45 -14.55 1.42
N LYS A 17 -0.09 -14.50 0.13
CA LYS A 17 1.29 -14.73 -0.30
C LYS A 17 2.16 -13.52 0.02
N ASN A 18 1.77 -12.36 -0.51
CA ASN A 18 2.52 -11.10 -0.38
C ASN A 18 1.56 -9.91 -0.14
N ILE A 19 2.01 -8.97 0.68
CA ILE A 19 1.43 -7.63 0.84
C ILE A 19 2.44 -6.63 0.31
N TYR A 20 2.11 -5.99 -0.82
CA TYR A 20 2.92 -4.93 -1.41
C TYR A 20 2.50 -3.58 -0.81
N LEU A 21 3.45 -2.90 -0.16
CA LEU A 21 3.19 -1.61 0.49
C LEU A 21 3.86 -0.49 -0.30
N LEU A 22 3.06 0.39 -0.91
CA LEU A 22 3.62 1.60 -1.53
C LEU A 22 4.10 2.55 -0.42
N MET A 23 5.39 2.81 -0.40
CA MET A 23 6.03 3.62 0.61
C MET A 23 6.75 4.80 -0.03
N ARG A 24 6.32 6.00 0.37
CA ARG A 24 6.96 7.25 -0.05
C ARG A 24 8.40 7.30 0.48
N PRO A 25 9.40 7.73 -0.30
CA PRO A 25 10.70 8.07 0.27
C PRO A 25 10.56 9.27 1.23
N LYS A 26 11.36 9.31 2.30
CA LYS A 26 11.51 10.50 3.16
C LYS A 26 12.96 10.95 3.04
N ARG A 27 13.21 12.27 3.03
CA ARG A 27 14.59 12.81 2.96
C ARG A 27 15.48 12.11 4.00
N GLY A 28 16.55 11.48 3.52
CA GLY A 28 17.54 10.78 4.36
C GLY A 28 17.12 9.43 4.94
N HIS A 29 15.96 8.87 4.58
CA HIS A 29 15.53 7.53 5.03
C HIS A 29 15.18 6.65 3.83
N ASP A 30 15.88 5.52 3.72
CA ASP A 30 15.52 4.47 2.77
C ASP A 30 14.18 3.81 3.17
N VAL A 31 13.47 3.27 2.18
CA VAL A 31 12.15 2.65 2.39
C VAL A 31 12.26 1.43 3.30
N ASN A 32 13.37 0.68 3.27
CA ASN A 32 13.58 -0.44 4.18
C ASN A 32 13.65 0.01 5.64
N ALA A 33 14.33 1.12 5.93
CA ALA A 33 14.39 1.68 7.28
C ALA A 33 12.99 2.09 7.77
N ARG A 34 12.18 2.68 6.89
CA ARG A 34 10.78 3.01 7.21
C ARG A 34 9.92 1.77 7.43
N LEU A 35 10.16 0.70 6.69
CA LEU A 35 9.46 -0.57 6.88
C LEU A 35 9.81 -1.15 8.25
N VAL A 36 11.09 -1.18 8.63
CA VAL A 36 11.52 -1.64 9.96
C VAL A 36 10.88 -0.81 11.07
N GLU A 37 10.86 0.52 10.94
CA GLU A 37 10.17 1.41 11.89
C GLU A 37 8.67 1.08 12.00
N LEU A 38 8.00 0.87 10.86
CA LEU A 38 6.59 0.49 10.81
C LEU A 38 6.35 -0.85 11.52
N LEU A 39 7.21 -1.84 11.24
CA LEU A 39 7.10 -3.19 11.78
C LEU A 39 7.51 -3.30 13.24
N ASN A 40 8.20 -2.30 13.81
CA ASN A 40 8.54 -2.23 15.23
C ASN A 40 7.46 -1.55 16.09
N ALA A 41 6.46 -0.92 15.47
CA ALA A 41 5.37 -0.28 16.21
C ALA A 41 4.63 -1.29 17.12
N PRO A 42 4.06 -0.85 18.28
CA PRO A 42 3.31 -1.73 19.18
C PRO A 42 2.16 -2.50 18.52
N LEU A 43 1.58 -1.93 17.46
CA LEU A 43 0.54 -2.57 16.66
C LEU A 43 0.95 -3.97 16.14
N PHE A 44 2.22 -4.14 15.77
CA PHE A 44 2.74 -5.41 15.24
C PHE A 44 3.34 -6.32 16.32
N GLU A 45 3.29 -5.93 17.60
CA GLU A 45 3.90 -6.70 18.70
C GLU A 45 3.34 -8.12 18.77
N ARG A 46 2.03 -8.27 18.65
CA ARG A 46 1.37 -9.57 18.65
C ARG A 46 1.87 -10.45 17.50
N LEU A 47 1.95 -9.92 16.28
CA LEU A 47 2.49 -10.65 15.13
C LEU A 47 3.97 -11.02 15.34
N ARG A 48 4.80 -10.11 15.86
CA ARG A 48 6.21 -10.41 16.16
C ARG A 48 6.36 -11.54 17.18
N ARG A 49 5.49 -11.61 18.19
CA ARG A 49 5.53 -12.63 19.24
C ARG A 49 4.92 -13.98 18.80
N GLU A 50 3.76 -13.95 18.16
CA GLU A 50 2.96 -15.16 17.93
C GLU A 50 3.12 -15.70 16.50
N ARG A 51 3.42 -14.85 15.51
CA ARG A 51 3.48 -15.23 14.08
C ARG A 51 4.53 -14.42 13.30
N PRO A 52 5.81 -14.43 13.71
CA PRO A 52 6.84 -13.56 13.11
C PRO A 52 7.00 -13.77 11.59
N ASN A 53 6.83 -15.01 11.12
CA ASN A 53 6.94 -15.35 9.70
C ASN A 53 5.89 -14.66 8.81
N GLN A 54 4.75 -14.23 9.37
CA GLN A 54 3.75 -13.48 8.59
C GLN A 54 4.29 -12.11 8.16
N LEU A 55 5.21 -11.52 8.93
CA LEU A 55 5.80 -10.21 8.60
C LEU A 55 6.69 -10.28 7.36
N ASN A 56 7.27 -11.45 7.05
CA ASN A 56 8.11 -11.65 5.86
C ASN A 56 7.33 -11.53 4.53
N LYS A 57 6.00 -11.52 4.60
CA LYS A 57 5.12 -11.34 3.43
C LYS A 57 5.00 -9.89 3.00
N ILE A 58 5.49 -8.95 3.81
CA ILE A 58 5.45 -7.53 3.47
C ILE A 58 6.61 -7.20 2.53
N VAL A 59 6.26 -6.73 1.33
CA VAL A 59 7.21 -6.28 0.32
C VAL A 59 7.02 -4.77 0.14
N PRO A 60 8.01 -3.94 0.51
CA PRO A 60 7.91 -2.51 0.28
C PRO A 60 8.10 -2.19 -1.20
N ILE A 61 7.28 -1.30 -1.74
CA ILE A 61 7.39 -0.76 -3.10
C ILE A 61 7.67 0.73 -2.99
N HIS A 62 8.72 1.20 -3.65
CA HIS A 62 8.99 2.62 -3.75
C HIS A 62 7.93 3.30 -4.61
N GLY A 63 7.35 4.37 -4.09
CA GLY A 63 6.52 5.26 -4.91
C GLY A 63 5.79 6.33 -4.14
N ASP A 64 5.26 7.28 -4.88
CA ASP A 64 4.52 8.44 -4.42
C ASP A 64 3.31 8.67 -5.33
N ILE A 65 2.13 8.72 -4.74
CA ILE A 65 0.87 8.88 -5.47
C ILE A 65 0.80 10.21 -6.25
N THR A 66 1.58 11.21 -5.83
CA THR A 66 1.65 12.51 -6.52
C THR A 66 2.50 12.49 -7.78
N GLU A 67 3.30 11.45 -8.00
CA GLU A 67 4.21 11.33 -9.15
C GLU A 67 3.53 10.63 -10.35
N PRO A 68 4.01 10.89 -11.60
CA PRO A 68 3.66 10.07 -12.76
C PRO A 68 3.93 8.60 -12.50
N GLU A 69 3.03 7.72 -12.96
CA GLU A 69 3.13 6.26 -12.74
C GLU A 69 3.34 5.88 -11.26
N LEU A 70 2.83 6.71 -10.35
CA LEU A 70 3.00 6.57 -8.90
C LEU A 70 4.46 6.58 -8.44
N GLY A 71 5.41 7.02 -9.28
CA GLY A 71 6.85 6.98 -8.98
C GLY A 71 7.40 5.57 -8.79
N ILE A 72 6.70 4.55 -9.31
CA ILE A 72 7.09 3.14 -9.19
C ILE A 72 8.02 2.78 -10.34
N SER A 73 9.09 2.03 -10.03
CA SER A 73 10.02 1.52 -11.05
C SER A 73 9.32 0.58 -12.03
N VAL A 74 9.78 0.53 -13.29
CA VAL A 74 9.19 -0.36 -14.31
C VAL A 74 9.21 -1.83 -13.87
N SER A 75 10.29 -2.26 -13.20
CA SER A 75 10.40 -3.62 -12.66
C SER A 75 9.35 -3.89 -11.59
N ASP A 76 9.13 -2.95 -10.66
CA ASP A 76 8.12 -3.12 -9.62
C ASP A 76 6.71 -3.07 -10.21
N GLN A 77 6.45 -2.23 -11.22
CA GLN A 77 5.18 -2.22 -11.93
C GLN A 77 4.86 -3.59 -12.54
N GLN A 78 5.85 -4.27 -13.14
CA GLN A 78 5.69 -5.63 -13.66
C GLN A 78 5.45 -6.66 -12.55
N VAL A 79 6.14 -6.55 -11.42
CA VAL A 79 5.89 -7.40 -10.25
C VAL A 79 4.45 -7.23 -9.78
N LEU A 80 3.97 -6.01 -9.66
CA LEU A 80 2.60 -5.71 -9.24
C LEU A 80 1.58 -6.23 -10.26
N ALA A 81 1.79 -5.98 -11.56
CA ALA A 81 0.93 -6.43 -12.64
C ALA A 81 0.72 -7.96 -12.62
N ASN A 82 1.77 -8.72 -12.32
CA ASN A 82 1.71 -10.18 -12.35
C ASN A 82 1.20 -10.82 -11.06
N ASN A 83 1.38 -10.17 -9.90
CA ASN A 83 1.18 -10.82 -8.61
C ASN A 83 -0.01 -10.28 -7.81
N VAL A 84 -0.60 -9.15 -8.20
CA VAL A 84 -1.65 -8.50 -7.40
C VAL A 84 -3.04 -8.86 -7.88
N SER A 85 -3.90 -9.24 -6.93
CA SER A 85 -5.31 -9.55 -7.17
C SER A 85 -6.27 -8.63 -6.42
N VAL A 86 -5.84 -7.97 -5.35
CA VAL A 86 -6.68 -7.04 -4.57
C VAL A 86 -5.97 -5.72 -4.31
N VAL A 87 -6.62 -4.62 -4.66
CA VAL A 87 -6.07 -3.27 -4.41
C VAL A 87 -6.90 -2.55 -3.36
N PHE A 88 -6.21 -2.03 -2.34
CA PHE A 88 -6.79 -1.23 -1.27
C PHE A 88 -6.25 0.20 -1.35
N HIS A 89 -7.04 1.10 -1.92
CA HIS A 89 -6.69 2.50 -1.96
C HIS A 89 -7.14 3.21 -0.69
N SER A 90 -6.20 3.42 0.24
CA SER A 90 -6.43 4.17 1.49
C SER A 90 -5.67 5.50 1.53
N ALA A 91 -4.93 5.87 0.48
CA ALA A 91 -4.15 7.09 0.45
C ALA A 91 -5.06 8.30 0.20
N ALA A 92 -5.49 8.94 1.29
CA ALA A 92 -6.23 10.19 1.26
C ALA A 92 -5.55 11.22 2.18
N THR A 93 -5.42 12.44 1.67
CA THR A 93 -5.09 13.61 2.49
C THR A 93 -6.37 14.23 3.05
N VAL A 94 -6.36 14.57 4.34
CA VAL A 94 -7.51 15.12 5.11
C VAL A 94 -7.31 16.54 5.58
N LYS A 95 -6.24 17.20 5.13
CA LYS A 95 -6.01 18.58 5.55
C LYS A 95 -7.06 19.46 4.90
N PHE A 96 -8.02 19.91 5.68
CA PHE A 96 -9.04 20.88 5.25
C PHE A 96 -8.41 22.19 4.75
N ASP A 97 -7.20 22.52 5.24
CA ASP A 97 -6.41 23.67 4.81
C ASP A 97 -5.37 23.35 3.71
N GLU A 98 -5.45 22.20 3.05
CA GLU A 98 -4.60 21.95 1.88
C GLU A 98 -5.10 22.73 0.66
N ALA A 99 -4.16 23.37 -0.03
CA ALA A 99 -4.45 24.04 -1.28
C ALA A 99 -5.18 23.09 -2.24
N LEU A 100 -6.29 23.55 -2.83
CA LEU A 100 -7.14 22.78 -3.74
C LEU A 100 -6.34 21.99 -4.78
N LYS A 101 -5.25 22.58 -5.29
CA LYS A 101 -4.33 21.95 -6.25
C LYS A 101 -3.70 20.65 -5.72
N LEU A 102 -3.32 20.61 -4.44
CA LEU A 102 -2.75 19.41 -3.79
C LEU A 102 -3.82 18.34 -3.56
N SER A 103 -5.02 18.74 -3.10
CA SER A 103 -6.16 17.83 -2.93
C SER A 103 -6.62 17.19 -4.24
N VAL A 104 -6.68 17.96 -5.34
CA VAL A 104 -6.96 17.42 -6.69
C VAL A 104 -5.86 16.47 -7.14
N THR A 105 -4.60 16.81 -6.89
CA THR A 105 -3.46 15.96 -7.28
C THR A 105 -3.48 14.62 -6.55
N ILE A 106 -3.73 14.61 -5.25
CA ILE A 106 -3.73 13.38 -4.44
C ILE A 106 -5.00 12.57 -4.69
N ASN A 107 -6.18 13.18 -4.59
CA ASN A 107 -7.44 12.43 -4.57
C ASN A 107 -7.97 12.10 -5.97
N MET A 108 -7.72 12.93 -6.98
CA MET A 108 -8.21 12.70 -8.34
C MET A 108 -7.14 12.11 -9.25
N LEU A 109 -6.00 12.81 -9.40
CA LEU A 109 -4.92 12.34 -10.28
C LEU A 109 -4.24 11.09 -9.73
N GLY A 110 -4.01 11.04 -8.42
CA GLY A 110 -3.51 9.88 -7.72
C GLY A 110 -4.36 8.63 -7.95
N THR A 111 -5.67 8.75 -7.72
CA THR A 111 -6.64 7.67 -7.99
C THR A 111 -6.62 7.26 -9.45
N LYS A 112 -6.61 8.21 -10.40
CA LYS A 112 -6.54 7.90 -11.84
C LYS A 112 -5.28 7.09 -12.20
N ARG A 113 -4.12 7.46 -11.66
CA ARG A 113 -2.86 6.75 -11.90
C ARG A 113 -2.88 5.36 -11.29
N LEU A 114 -3.47 5.20 -10.10
CA LEU A 114 -3.67 3.89 -9.50
C LEU A 114 -4.57 3.01 -10.36
N LEU A 115 -5.69 3.53 -10.84
CA LEU A 115 -6.58 2.78 -11.73
C LEU A 115 -5.86 2.36 -13.02
N HIS A 116 -4.98 3.21 -13.55
CA HIS A 116 -4.16 2.84 -14.70
C HIS A 116 -3.22 1.66 -14.40
N LEU A 117 -2.57 1.64 -13.24
CA LEU A 117 -1.79 0.48 -12.80
C LEU A 117 -2.68 -0.75 -12.58
N CYS A 118 -3.87 -0.60 -12.00
CA CYS A 118 -4.81 -1.70 -11.83
C CYS A 118 -5.20 -2.35 -13.17
N HIS A 119 -5.32 -1.56 -14.24
CA HIS A 119 -5.62 -2.09 -15.58
C HIS A 119 -4.50 -2.95 -16.17
N THR A 120 -3.27 -2.87 -15.66
CA THR A 120 -2.19 -3.75 -16.11
C THR A 120 -2.13 -5.05 -15.31
N MET A 121 -2.89 -5.16 -14.21
CA MET A 121 -2.90 -6.35 -13.36
C MET A 121 -3.72 -7.48 -14.00
N THR A 122 -3.08 -8.61 -14.25
CA THR A 122 -3.68 -9.74 -14.98
C THR A 122 -4.63 -10.57 -14.12
N ASN A 123 -4.49 -10.49 -12.79
CA ASN A 123 -5.22 -11.29 -11.82
C ASN A 123 -6.11 -10.42 -10.92
N LEU A 124 -6.43 -9.18 -11.31
CA LEU A 124 -7.19 -8.26 -10.49
C LEU A 124 -8.65 -8.73 -10.33
N GLU A 125 -9.02 -9.08 -9.11
CA GLU A 125 -10.39 -9.45 -8.74
C GLU A 125 -11.13 -8.26 -8.14
N VAL A 126 -10.44 -7.46 -7.32
CA VAL A 126 -11.08 -6.39 -6.52
C VAL A 126 -10.20 -5.15 -6.44
N CYS A 127 -10.76 -3.99 -6.75
CA CYS A 127 -10.17 -2.68 -6.45
C CYS A 127 -11.13 -1.87 -5.60
N THR A 128 -10.77 -1.59 -4.35
CA THR A 128 -11.60 -0.83 -3.40
C THR A 128 -10.92 0.46 -2.98
N SER A 129 -11.67 1.56 -2.97
CA SER A 129 -11.24 2.80 -2.32
C SER A 129 -11.98 2.98 -1.00
N LEU A 130 -11.23 3.28 0.06
CA LEU A 130 -11.83 3.64 1.34
C LEU A 130 -12.22 5.11 1.27
N CYS A 131 -13.51 5.38 1.04
CA CYS A 131 -14.07 6.73 0.90
C CYS A 131 -14.04 7.56 2.21
N ARG A 132 -13.55 7.00 3.33
CA ARG A 132 -13.35 7.74 4.59
C ARG A 132 -11.86 8.03 4.81
N PRO A 133 -11.49 9.30 4.99
CA PRO A 133 -10.13 9.72 4.69
C PRO A 133 -9.28 9.61 5.97
N PHE A 134 -8.34 8.65 6.02
CA PHE A 134 -7.38 8.56 7.12
C PHE A 134 -6.06 7.92 6.63
N LEU A 135 -5.12 8.81 6.30
CA LEU A 135 -3.67 8.59 6.16
C LEU A 135 -3.16 8.11 4.79
N ASN A 136 -2.22 8.86 4.23
CA ASN A 136 -1.49 8.61 2.96
C ASN A 136 -0.68 7.31 2.96
N ILE A 137 -1.32 6.16 2.73
CA ILE A 137 -0.65 4.90 2.40
C ILE A 137 -1.50 4.14 1.37
N LEU A 138 -0.90 3.80 0.23
CA LEU A 138 -1.49 2.90 -0.77
C LEU A 138 -1.16 1.45 -0.38
N TYR A 139 -2.18 0.61 -0.31
CA TYR A 139 -2.07 -0.82 0.00
C TYR A 139 -2.35 -1.62 -1.26
N VAL A 140 -1.44 -2.53 -1.61
CA VAL A 140 -1.58 -3.41 -2.77
C VAL A 140 -1.46 -4.85 -2.26
N ILE A 141 -2.55 -5.60 -2.20
CA ILE A 141 -2.64 -6.88 -1.50
C ILE A 141 -2.92 -8.01 -2.50
N SER A 142 -2.06 -9.03 -2.53
CA SER A 142 -2.36 -10.25 -3.27
C SER A 142 -3.11 -11.22 -2.37
N LEU A 143 -4.40 -11.44 -2.64
CA LEU A 143 -5.22 -12.51 -2.06
C LEU A 143 -5.63 -13.44 -3.21
N TYR A 144 -5.13 -14.68 -3.23
CA TYR A 144 -5.82 -15.72 -3.97
C TYR A 144 -6.75 -16.42 -2.98
N PHE A 145 -8.05 -16.42 -3.28
CA PHE A 145 -8.99 -17.35 -2.67
C PHE A 145 -8.75 -18.75 -3.24
N LEU A 146 -8.45 -19.70 -2.36
CA LEU A 146 -9.16 -20.98 -2.26
C LEU A 146 -9.32 -21.30 -0.77
#